data_AF-A0AAJ4RCF6-F1
#
_entry.id   AF-A0AAJ4RCF6-F1
#
_cell.length_a   1.000
_cell.length_b   1.000
_cell.length_c   1.000
_cell.angle_alpha   90.00
_cell.angle_beta   90.00
_cell.angle_gamma   90.00
#
_symmetry.space_group_name_H-M   'P 1'
#
loop_
_entity.id
_entity.type
_entity.pdbx_description
1 polymer ?
#
loop_
_entity_poly.entity_id
_entity_poly.type
_entity_poly.pdbx_seq_one_letter_code
_entity_poly.pdbx_strand_id
1 'polypeptide(L)'
;MKKVIILLFFSVVLLFASAKIELFEKLFSTLFQKPVVYVLTNNPDIKNANSRVLIVVKSCKKADVIIGDVDKNCTKPRFLLDYYKFKNNKNAIGAFYWRKGRPQLRLRKKELEKYHLYISKEFEDFLE
;
A
#
# COMPACT_ATOMS: atom_id res chain seq x y z
N MET A 1 -12.59 -39.45 -0.87
CA MET A 1 -12.52 -38.32 -1.85
C MET A 1 -12.77 -36.93 -1.27
N LYS A 2 -12.82 -36.73 0.06
CA LYS A 2 -13.05 -35.40 0.67
C LYS A 2 -11.76 -34.59 0.96
N LYS A 3 -10.58 -35.13 0.67
CA LYS A 3 -9.28 -34.49 0.99
C LYS A 3 -8.69 -33.62 -0.14
N VAL A 4 -9.26 -33.66 -1.35
CA VAL A 4 -8.74 -32.91 -2.52
C VAL A 4 -9.25 -31.46 -2.57
N ILE A 5 -10.43 -31.18 -1.99
CA ILE A 5 -11.05 -29.84 -2.03
C ILE A 5 -10.28 -28.81 -1.16
N ILE A 6 -9.57 -29.26 -0.12
CA ILE A 6 -8.85 -28.38 0.81
C ILE A 6 -7.56 -27.81 0.17
N LEU A 7 -6.93 -28.54 -0.76
CA LEU A 7 -5.70 -28.10 -1.44
C LEU A 7 -5.94 -26.96 -2.45
N LEU A 8 -7.14 -26.91 -3.04
CA LEU A 8 -7.47 -25.91 -4.08
C LEU A 8 -7.80 -24.52 -3.49
N PHE A 9 -8.22 -24.46 -2.23
CA PHE A 9 -8.52 -23.20 -1.55
C PHE A 9 -7.25 -22.45 -1.08
N PHE A 10 -6.16 -23.18 -0.81
CA PHE A 10 -4.93 -22.58 -0.28
C PHE A 10 -4.10 -21.86 -1.37
N SER A 11 -4.15 -22.32 -2.62
CA SER A 11 -3.42 -21.69 -3.73
C SER A 11 -3.99 -20.31 -4.11
N VAL A 12 -5.31 -20.13 -3.99
CA VAL A 12 -5.97 -18.86 -4.33
C VAL A 12 -5.56 -17.73 -3.39
N VAL A 13 -5.39 -18.01 -2.09
CA VAL A 13 -5.01 -16.98 -1.09
C VAL A 13 -3.59 -16.45 -1.35
N LEU A 14 -2.66 -17.32 -1.76
CA LEU A 14 -1.28 -16.93 -2.03
C LEU A 14 -1.16 -16.02 -3.27
N LEU A 15 -1.96 -16.27 -4.31
CA LEU A 15 -1.98 -15.47 -5.54
C LEU A 15 -2.44 -14.02 -5.32
N PHE A 16 -3.37 -13.80 -4.39
CA PHE A 16 -3.85 -12.43 -4.10
C PHE A 16 -2.83 -11.62 -3.28
N ALA A 17 -2.02 -12.27 -2.45
CA ALA A 17 -0.98 -11.59 -1.69
C ALA A 17 0.12 -11.04 -2.62
N SER A 18 0.56 -11.82 -3.62
CA SER A 18 1.58 -11.39 -4.59
C SER A 18 1.10 -10.22 -5.46
N ALA A 19 -0.14 -10.28 -5.96
CA ALA A 19 -0.71 -9.20 -6.79
C ALA A 19 -0.82 -7.86 -6.05
N LYS A 20 -1.15 -7.88 -4.75
CA LYS A 20 -1.18 -6.66 -3.92
C LYS A 20 0.21 -6.04 -3.76
N ILE A 21 1.24 -6.86 -3.57
CA ILE A 21 2.62 -6.37 -3.44
C ILE A 21 3.08 -5.75 -4.75
N GLU A 22 2.88 -6.42 -5.88
CA GLU A 22 3.25 -5.90 -7.20
C GLU A 22 2.57 -4.55 -7.50
N LEU A 23 1.28 -4.42 -7.16
CA LEU A 23 0.56 -3.14 -7.24
C LEU A 23 1.24 -2.06 -6.41
N PHE A 24 1.66 -2.37 -5.18
CA PHE A 24 2.30 -1.41 -4.29
C PHE A 24 3.71 -1.06 -4.78
N GLU A 25 4.49 -2.03 -5.25
CA GLU A 25 5.81 -1.78 -5.83
C GLU A 25 5.71 -0.77 -6.98
N LYS A 26 4.78 -1.02 -7.90
CA LYS A 26 4.54 -0.13 -9.05
C LYS A 26 4.02 1.23 -8.62
N LEU A 27 3.02 1.27 -7.73
CA LEU A 27 2.44 2.52 -7.23
C LEU A 27 3.51 3.38 -6.54
N PHE A 28 4.25 2.84 -5.58
CA PHE A 28 5.17 3.66 -4.80
C PHE A 28 6.44 4.01 -5.59
N SER A 29 6.99 3.12 -6.42
CA SER A 29 8.14 3.47 -7.25
C SER A 29 7.83 4.59 -8.24
N THR A 30 6.62 4.60 -8.81
CA THR A 30 6.16 5.69 -9.69
C THR A 30 5.86 6.96 -8.92
N LEU A 31 5.14 6.89 -7.79
CA LEU A 31 4.82 8.07 -6.97
C LEU A 31 6.07 8.82 -6.50
N PHE A 32 7.06 8.07 -6.01
CA PHE A 32 8.29 8.62 -5.48
C PHE A 32 9.39 8.81 -6.52
N GLN A 33 9.19 8.31 -7.74
CA GLN A 33 10.19 8.29 -8.83
C GLN A 33 11.53 7.68 -8.38
N LYS A 34 11.46 6.57 -7.62
CA LYS A 34 12.63 5.88 -7.07
C LYS A 34 12.58 4.38 -7.37
N PRO A 35 13.72 3.74 -7.66
CA PRO A 35 13.78 2.29 -7.83
C PRO A 35 13.58 1.53 -6.51
N VAL A 36 13.88 2.18 -5.38
CA VAL A 36 13.68 1.66 -4.03
C VAL A 36 12.94 2.69 -3.19
N VAL A 37 11.89 2.26 -2.51
CA VAL A 37 11.09 3.05 -1.58
C VAL A 37 11.18 2.43 -0.19
N TYR A 38 11.63 3.21 0.79
CA TYR A 38 11.73 2.76 2.16
C TYR A 38 10.37 2.89 2.87
N VAL A 39 9.87 1.78 3.41
CA VAL A 39 8.53 1.70 3.98
C VAL A 39 8.59 1.49 5.48
N LEU A 40 7.89 2.32 6.26
CA LEU A 40 7.56 2.00 7.65
C LEU A 40 6.17 1.37 7.72
N THR A 41 6.08 0.13 8.21
CA THR A 41 4.80 -0.58 8.33
C THR A 41 4.82 -1.63 9.43
N ASN A 42 3.63 -1.97 9.94
CA ASN A 42 3.41 -3.17 10.76
C ASN A 42 2.59 -4.25 10.03
N ASN A 43 2.24 -4.05 8.77
CA ASN A 43 1.50 -5.03 7.99
C ASN A 43 2.40 -6.24 7.64
N PRO A 44 2.02 -7.47 8.00
CA PRO A 44 2.84 -8.66 7.78
C PRO A 44 3.02 -9.00 6.30
N ASP A 45 2.01 -8.77 5.46
CA ASP A 45 2.10 -9.03 4.02
C ASP A 45 3.27 -8.24 3.41
N ILE A 46 3.38 -6.96 3.76
CA ILE A 46 4.44 -6.08 3.26
C ILE A 46 5.79 -6.41 3.91
N LYS A 47 5.81 -6.71 5.22
CA LYS A 47 7.03 -7.13 5.91
C LYS A 47 7.64 -8.40 5.31
N ASN A 48 6.81 -9.34 4.88
CA ASN A 48 7.24 -10.66 4.44
C ASN A 48 7.32 -10.79 2.91
N ALA A 49 6.99 -9.72 2.17
CA ALA A 49 6.91 -9.71 0.71
C ALA A 49 8.24 -9.98 -0.03
N ASN A 50 9.39 -9.85 0.65
CA ASN A 50 10.72 -9.93 0.05
C ASN A 50 10.88 -9.07 -1.23
N SER A 51 10.25 -7.90 -1.23
CA SER A 51 10.28 -6.96 -2.34
C SER A 51 11.66 -6.35 -2.52
N ARG A 52 12.09 -6.16 -3.77
CA ARG A 52 13.30 -5.39 -4.11
C ARG A 52 13.04 -3.89 -4.25
N VAL A 53 11.78 -3.50 -4.36
CA VAL A 53 11.33 -2.12 -4.54
C VAL A 53 10.89 -1.54 -3.20
N LEU A 54 10.10 -2.27 -2.40
CA LEU A 54 9.61 -1.84 -1.09
C LEU A 54 10.48 -2.42 0.02
N ILE A 55 11.39 -1.61 0.56
CA ILE A 55 12.30 -2.06 1.61
C ILE A 55 11.78 -1.59 2.97
N VAL A 56 11.41 -2.54 3.83
CA VAL A 56 10.88 -2.21 5.15
C VAL A 56 11.98 -1.71 6.07
N VAL A 57 11.77 -0.53 6.66
CA VAL A 57 12.67 0.10 7.64
C VAL A 57 12.04 0.17 9.02
N LYS A 58 12.89 0.27 10.05
CA LYS A 58 12.46 0.24 11.46
C LYS A 58 12.15 1.62 12.06
N SER A 59 12.38 2.72 11.33
CA SER A 59 12.18 4.07 11.87
C SER A 59 11.64 5.06 10.84
N CYS A 60 10.82 6.00 11.32
CA CYS A 60 10.24 7.08 10.52
C CYS A 60 11.31 7.89 9.76
N LYS A 61 12.46 8.15 10.40
CA LYS A 61 13.56 8.93 9.80
C LYS A 61 14.07 8.33 8.49
N LYS A 62 14.09 6.99 8.40
CA LYS A 62 14.57 6.26 7.21
C LYS A 62 13.48 6.00 6.18
N ALA A 63 12.20 6.25 6.51
CA ALA A 63 11.09 5.94 5.64
C ALA A 63 10.85 7.05 4.61
N ASP A 64 10.47 6.65 3.40
CA ASP A 64 9.85 7.51 2.40
C ASP A 64 8.33 7.58 2.62
N VAL A 65 7.71 6.45 3.01
CA VAL A 65 6.26 6.32 3.17
C VAL A 65 5.90 5.45 4.39
N ILE A 66 4.78 5.77 5.02
CA ILE A 66 4.14 4.94 6.05
C ILE A 66 3.00 4.18 5.40
N ILE A 67 2.98 2.85 5.52
CA ILE A 67 1.84 2.04 5.08
C ILE A 67 1.14 1.45 6.29
N GLY A 68 -0.13 1.81 6.46
CA GLY A 68 -0.97 1.42 7.58
C GLY A 68 -0.96 2.42 8.73
N ASP A 69 -1.29 1.93 9.92
CA ASP A 69 -1.49 2.75 11.12
C ASP A 69 -0.39 2.49 12.14
N VAL A 70 0.84 2.80 11.74
CA VAL A 70 2.04 2.76 12.59
C VAL A 70 2.55 4.17 12.80
N ASP A 71 3.18 4.41 13.96
CA ASP A 71 3.85 5.65 14.35
C ASP A 71 3.06 6.92 13.97
N LYS A 72 2.08 7.29 14.80
CA LYS A 72 1.18 8.42 14.55
C LYS A 72 1.89 9.77 14.46
N ASN A 73 3.09 9.87 15.04
CA ASN A 73 3.87 11.11 15.08
C ASN A 73 4.78 11.28 13.85
N CYS A 74 4.90 10.24 13.01
CA CYS A 74 5.69 10.31 11.79
C CYS A 74 5.03 11.20 10.74
N THR A 75 5.78 12.19 10.24
CA THR A 75 5.32 13.22 9.31
C THR A 75 5.39 12.81 7.83
N LYS A 76 5.91 11.62 7.55
CA LYS A 76 6.04 11.06 6.20
C LYS A 76 4.66 10.81 5.57
N PRO A 77 4.56 10.82 4.23
CA PRO A 77 3.34 10.45 3.51
C PRO A 77 2.73 9.16 4.05
N ARG A 78 1.41 9.16 4.31
CA ARG A 78 0.71 8.00 4.89
C ARG A 78 -0.27 7.40 3.90
N PHE A 79 -0.12 6.11 3.65
CA PHE A 79 -1.03 5.31 2.85
C PHE A 79 -1.75 4.29 3.73
N LEU A 80 -3.08 4.24 3.66
CA LEU A 80 -3.89 3.46 4.61
C LEU A 80 -4.42 2.17 3.99
N LEU A 81 -4.65 1.17 4.84
CA LEU A 81 -5.13 -0.16 4.41
C LEU A 81 -6.58 -0.46 4.85
N ASP A 82 -7.28 0.56 5.34
CA ASP A 82 -8.64 0.44 5.89
C ASP A 82 -9.49 1.64 5.49
N TYR A 83 -10.75 1.37 5.14
CA TYR A 83 -11.70 2.37 4.68
C TYR A 83 -12.02 3.42 5.75
N TYR A 84 -12.30 3.00 6.99
CA TYR A 84 -12.69 3.91 8.06
C TYR A 84 -11.52 4.80 8.48
N LYS A 85 -10.31 4.22 8.56
CA LYS A 85 -9.09 4.99 8.80
C LYS A 85 -8.85 6.00 7.70
N PHE A 86 -9.02 5.63 6.42
CA PHE A 86 -8.87 6.55 5.30
C PHE A 86 -9.90 7.68 5.32
N LYS A 87 -11.17 7.34 5.60
CA LYS A 87 -12.25 8.33 5.69
C LYS A 87 -11.99 9.38 6.78
N ASN A 88 -11.47 8.93 7.92
CA ASN A 88 -11.24 9.75 9.12
C ASN A 88 -9.89 10.49 9.11
N ASN A 89 -8.88 9.97 8.43
CA ASN A 89 -7.58 10.64 8.29
C ASN A 89 -7.53 11.42 6.98
N LYS A 90 -7.71 12.75 7.05
CA LYS A 90 -7.69 13.64 5.87
C LYS A 90 -6.30 13.86 5.24
N ASN A 91 -5.24 13.53 5.97
CA ASN A 91 -3.85 13.77 5.55
C ASN A 91 -3.18 12.54 4.92
N ALA A 92 -3.92 11.45 4.71
CA ALA A 92 -3.42 10.29 4.00
C ALA A 92 -3.32 10.58 2.49
N ILE A 93 -2.21 10.21 1.87
CA ILE A 93 -1.99 10.34 0.42
C ILE A 93 -2.87 9.38 -0.39
N GLY A 94 -3.38 8.34 0.25
CA GLY A 94 -4.25 7.36 -0.38
C GLY A 94 -4.58 6.19 0.53
N ALA A 95 -5.33 5.25 -0.02
CA ALA A 95 -5.60 3.98 0.63
C ALA A 95 -5.87 2.84 -0.36
N PHE A 96 -5.61 1.62 0.11
CA PHE A 96 -6.01 0.39 -0.54
C PHE A 96 -6.81 -0.48 0.44
N TYR A 97 -8.09 -0.73 0.15
CA TYR A 97 -8.96 -1.51 1.04
C TYR A 97 -10.00 -2.29 0.25
N TRP A 98 -10.63 -3.29 0.88
CA TRP A 98 -11.75 -4.02 0.30
C TRP A 98 -13.08 -3.39 0.72
N ARG A 99 -14.00 -3.21 -0.24
CA ARG A 99 -15.38 -2.77 0.04
C ARG A 99 -16.33 -3.51 -0.88
N LYS A 100 -17.37 -4.12 -0.31
CA LYS A 100 -18.38 -4.91 -1.05
C LYS A 100 -17.75 -5.98 -1.96
N GLY A 101 -16.74 -6.70 -1.46
CA GLY A 101 -16.09 -7.75 -2.23
C GLY A 101 -15.26 -7.26 -3.42
N ARG A 102 -14.79 -6.00 -3.43
CA ARG A 102 -13.88 -5.49 -4.45
C ARG A 102 -12.72 -4.72 -3.82
N PRO A 103 -11.48 -4.85 -4.32
CA PRO A 103 -10.39 -3.98 -3.93
C PRO A 103 -10.69 -2.55 -4.42
N GLN A 104 -10.26 -1.58 -3.65
CA GLN A 104 -10.40 -0.16 -3.94
C GLN A 104 -9.05 0.49 -3.72
N LEU A 105 -8.51 1.14 -4.76
CA LEU A 105 -7.40 2.07 -4.66
C LEU A 105 -7.96 3.49 -4.74
N ARG A 106 -7.60 4.34 -3.78
CA ARG A 106 -7.95 5.76 -3.75
C ARG A 106 -6.72 6.58 -3.45
N LEU A 107 -6.53 7.67 -4.18
CA LEU A 107 -5.38 8.57 -4.07
C LEU A 107 -5.90 9.99 -3.88
N ARG A 108 -5.31 10.77 -2.97
CA ARG A 108 -5.72 12.15 -2.75
C ARG A 108 -4.78 13.10 -3.46
N LYS A 109 -5.26 13.72 -4.53
CA LYS A 109 -4.45 14.62 -5.35
C LYS A 109 -3.76 15.70 -4.50
N LYS A 110 -4.52 16.38 -3.63
CA LYS A 110 -4.00 17.45 -2.77
C LYS A 110 -2.87 16.98 -1.83
N GLU A 111 -2.99 15.79 -1.24
CA GLU A 111 -1.96 15.29 -0.33
C GLU A 111 -0.74 14.78 -1.11
N LEU A 112 -0.94 14.18 -2.29
CA LEU A 112 0.18 13.82 -3.18
C LEU A 112 0.97 15.06 -3.61
N GLU A 113 0.29 16.13 -4.02
CA GLU A 113 0.90 17.41 -4.40
C GLU A 113 1.65 18.06 -3.23
N LYS A 114 1.08 18.03 -2.02
CA LYS A 114 1.73 18.52 -0.79
C LYS A 114 3.06 17.85 -0.48
N TYR A 115 3.21 16.58 -0.83
CA TYR A 115 4.45 15.83 -0.69
C TYR A 115 5.30 15.81 -1.97
N HIS A 116 4.93 16.60 -2.98
CA HIS A 116 5.59 16.67 -4.29
C HIS A 116 5.72 15.29 -4.96
N LEU A 117 4.70 14.44 -4.83
CA LEU A 117 4.66 13.11 -5.41
C LEU A 117 4.12 13.16 -6.85
N TYR A 118 4.75 12.40 -7.74
CA TYR A 118 4.34 12.28 -9.14
C TYR A 118 3.14 11.34 -9.27
N ILE A 119 2.24 11.56 -10.21
CA ILE A 119 1.16 10.61 -10.53
C ILE A 119 1.34 10.21 -11.99
N SER A 120 1.59 8.92 -12.23
CA SER A 120 1.62 8.39 -13.59
C SER A 120 0.21 8.26 -14.15
N LYS A 121 0.07 8.34 -15.48
CA LYS A 121 -1.20 8.28 -16.20
C LYS A 121 -2.09 7.09 -15.80
N GLU A 122 -1.48 5.94 -15.52
CA GLU A 122 -2.18 4.72 -15.09
C GLU A 122 -2.83 4.83 -13.70
N PHE A 123 -2.42 5.79 -12.87
CA PHE A 123 -2.98 6.00 -11.55
C PHE A 123 -3.91 7.22 -11.44
N GLU A 124 -4.07 8.00 -12.52
CA GLU A 124 -4.93 9.19 -12.54
C GLU A 124 -6.41 8.85 -12.26
N ASP A 125 -6.90 7.71 -12.76
CA ASP A 125 -8.29 7.25 -12.55
C ASP A 125 -8.61 6.91 -11.08
N PHE A 126 -7.60 6.81 -10.21
CA PHE A 126 -7.79 6.56 -8.78
C PHE A 126 -7.76 7.83 -7.92
N LEU A 127 -7.57 9.00 -8.53
CA LEU A 127 -7.59 10.27 -7.81
C LEU A 127 -9.01 10.63 -7.32
N GLU A 128 -9.07 11.10 -6.08
CA GLU A 128 -10.21 11.81 -5.46
C GLU A 128 -9.92 13.31 -5.38
#